data_AF-F3Y9W1-F1
#
_entry.id   AF-F3Y9W1-F1
#
_cell.length_a   1.000
_cell.length_b   1.000
_cell.length_c   1.000
_cell.angle_alpha   90.00
_cell.angle_beta   90.00
_cell.angle_gamma   90.00
#
_symmetry.space_group_name_H-M   'P 1'
#
loop_
_entity.id
_entity.type
_entity.pdbx_description
1 polymer ?
#
loop_
_entity_poly.entity_id
_entity_poly.type
_entity_poly.pdbx_seq_one_letter_code
_entity_poly.pdbx_strand_id
1 'polypeptide(L)'
;MDATLLCTDVPQDYLTNSALFVYRTFYDDHSQNPIVASSWFLSAEKNNDILTATRDMLFSYWEKHNTLMNYYLFHIFFTIATKKYSEQWEAVPKLSNANPHFLQFELKKQFNQELFDQVRKISPIHKLTYKGLEQTDKNSFYRRLLKERI
;
A
#
# COMPACT_ATOMS: atom_id res chain seq x y z
N MET A 1 -0.50 6.60 6.46
CA MET A 1 0.37 5.41 6.38
C MET A 1 -0.20 4.33 7.28
N ASP A 2 -0.25 3.09 6.81
CA ASP A 2 -0.63 1.93 7.61
C ASP A 2 0.41 1.62 8.71
N ALA A 3 -0.05 1.05 9.84
CA ALA A 3 0.79 0.81 11.01
C ALA A 3 1.85 -0.30 10.81
N THR A 4 1.76 -1.07 9.74
CA THR A 4 2.71 -2.15 9.44
C THR A 4 3.71 -1.78 8.34
N LEU A 5 3.89 -0.48 8.09
CA LEU A 5 4.91 0.02 7.17
C LEU A 5 6.24 0.21 7.87
N LEU A 6 7.31 -0.29 7.24
CA LEU A 6 8.69 0.02 7.60
C LEU A 6 9.26 0.97 6.55
N CYS A 7 9.83 2.09 7.00
CA CYS A 7 10.56 3.03 6.15
C CYS A 7 12.06 2.84 6.39
N THR A 8 12.81 2.48 5.36
CA THR A 8 14.25 2.15 5.47
C THR A 8 15.17 3.17 4.82
N ASP A 9 14.58 4.16 4.14
CA ASP A 9 15.27 5.25 3.46
C ASP A 9 14.28 6.40 3.20
N VAL A 10 14.79 7.56 2.80
CA VAL A 10 13.97 8.73 2.46
C VAL A 10 13.10 8.40 1.23
N PRO A 11 11.76 8.50 1.32
CA PRO A 11 10.88 8.33 0.18
C PRO A 11 11.22 9.32 -0.93
N GLN A 12 11.23 8.87 -2.19
CA GLN A 12 11.42 9.77 -3.32
C GLN A 12 10.28 10.80 -3.38
N ASP A 13 10.57 12.01 -3.89
CA ASP A 13 9.63 13.13 -3.89
C ASP A 13 8.27 12.80 -4.51
N TYR A 14 8.22 11.98 -5.56
CA TYR A 14 6.95 11.61 -6.19
C TYR A 14 6.04 10.75 -5.29
N LEU A 15 6.57 10.12 -4.24
CA LEU A 15 5.79 9.36 -3.27
C LEU A 15 5.00 10.28 -2.32
N THR A 16 5.51 11.48 -2.06
CA THR A 16 4.99 12.39 -1.04
C THR A 16 4.43 13.69 -1.62
N ASN A 17 4.98 14.19 -2.73
CA ASN A 17 4.70 15.51 -3.31
C ASN A 17 3.93 15.44 -4.65
N SER A 18 3.30 14.32 -4.97
CA SER A 18 2.38 14.23 -6.12
C SER A 18 0.96 14.63 -5.73
N ALA A 19 0.17 15.15 -6.68
CA ALA A 19 -1.25 15.47 -6.48
C ALA A 19 -2.04 14.30 -5.87
N LEU A 20 -1.73 13.08 -6.30
CA LEU A 20 -2.11 11.83 -5.66
C LEU A 20 -1.00 10.81 -5.91
N PHE A 21 -0.63 10.08 -4.87
CA PHE A 21 0.21 8.90 -4.95
C PHE A 21 -0.45 7.73 -4.22
N VAL A 22 -0.52 6.58 -4.90
CA VAL A 22 -0.87 5.28 -4.34
C VAL A 22 -0.04 4.22 -5.07
N TYR A 23 0.28 3.10 -4.41
CA TYR A 23 0.83 1.97 -5.13
C TYR A 23 -0.26 1.30 -5.96
N ARG A 24 -0.01 1.17 -7.26
CA ARG A 24 -0.92 0.57 -8.23
C ARG A 24 -0.79 -0.94 -8.20
N THR A 25 -1.92 -1.56 -8.50
CA THR A 25 -1.99 -2.98 -8.76
C THR A 25 -1.92 -3.18 -10.27
N PHE A 26 -0.84 -3.80 -10.76
CA PHE A 26 -0.71 -4.15 -12.17
C PHE A 26 -1.19 -5.59 -12.37
N TYR A 27 -2.32 -5.75 -13.03
CA TYR A 27 -2.77 -7.03 -13.58
C TYR A 27 -3.00 -6.83 -15.08
N ASP A 28 -2.61 -7.81 -15.88
CA ASP A 28 -2.78 -7.77 -17.34
C ASP A 28 -4.27 -7.84 -17.75
N ASP A 29 -5.16 -8.26 -16.84
CA ASP A 29 -6.59 -8.38 -17.08
C ASP A 29 -7.42 -7.63 -16.02
N HIS A 30 -7.86 -6.42 -16.39
CA HIS A 30 -8.75 -5.58 -15.58
C HIS A 30 -10.20 -6.12 -15.48
N SER A 31 -10.56 -7.18 -16.23
CA SER A 31 -11.86 -7.84 -16.08
C SER A 31 -11.93 -8.76 -14.85
N GLN A 32 -10.77 -9.19 -14.34
CA GLN A 32 -10.68 -10.14 -13.22
C GLN A 32 -10.50 -9.46 -11.86
N ASN A 33 -9.89 -8.27 -11.80
CA ASN A 33 -9.61 -7.59 -10.54
C ASN A 33 -10.14 -6.15 -10.51
N PRO A 34 -11.18 -5.87 -9.69
CA PRO A 34 -11.72 -4.52 -9.54
C PRO A 34 -10.84 -3.61 -8.67
N ILE A 35 -9.71 -4.07 -8.13
CA ILE A 35 -8.83 -3.29 -7.24
C ILE A 35 -7.63 -2.75 -8.02
N VAL A 36 -7.63 -1.44 -8.28
CA VAL A 36 -6.58 -0.78 -9.07
C VAL A 36 -5.39 -0.28 -8.24
N ALA A 37 -5.54 -0.23 -6.91
CA ALA A 37 -4.51 0.30 -6.01
C ALA A 37 -4.59 -0.28 -4.60
N SER A 38 -3.46 -0.24 -3.91
CA SER A 38 -3.35 -0.50 -2.48
C SER A 38 -3.80 0.68 -1.63
N SER A 39 -4.29 0.39 -0.42
CA SER A 39 -4.85 1.37 0.53
C SER A 39 -3.95 1.62 1.75
N TRP A 40 -2.73 1.08 1.77
CA TRP A 40 -1.84 1.12 2.94
C TRP A 40 -0.83 2.28 2.92
N PHE A 41 -0.52 2.85 1.75
CA PHE A 41 0.28 4.08 1.60
C PHE A 41 -0.36 4.97 0.55
N LEU A 42 -0.82 6.14 0.99
CA LEU A 42 -1.39 7.17 0.13
C LEU A 42 -0.79 8.51 0.54
N SER A 43 -0.41 9.31 -0.45
CA SER A 43 -0.17 10.75 -0.30
C SER A 43 -1.07 11.47 -1.28
N ALA A 44 -1.57 12.65 -0.92
CA ALA A 44 -2.40 13.45 -1.81
C ALA A 44 -2.37 14.90 -1.39
N GLU A 45 -2.58 15.78 -2.37
CA GLU A 45 -2.94 17.15 -2.12
C GLU A 45 -4.34 17.25 -1.48
N LYS A 46 -4.57 18.35 -0.76
CA LYS A 46 -5.86 18.63 -0.16
C LYS A 46 -6.94 18.69 -1.26
N ASN A 47 -8.10 18.07 -0.99
CA ASN A 47 -9.25 18.05 -1.88
C ASN A 47 -9.03 17.34 -3.23
N ASN A 48 -8.13 16.34 -3.30
CA ASN A 48 -8.04 15.49 -4.49
C ASN A 48 -9.41 14.88 -4.87
N ASP A 49 -9.82 14.96 -6.14
CA ASP A 49 -11.17 14.60 -6.58
C ASP A 49 -11.46 13.10 -6.45
N ILE A 50 -10.47 12.25 -6.74
CA ILE A 50 -10.61 10.79 -6.61
C ILE A 50 -10.90 10.43 -5.15
N LEU A 51 -10.11 10.97 -4.22
CA LEU A 51 -10.29 10.71 -2.79
C LEU A 51 -11.59 11.33 -2.25
N THR A 52 -11.96 12.51 -2.72
CA THR A 52 -13.20 13.21 -2.35
C THR A 52 -14.42 12.39 -2.77
N ALA A 53 -14.47 11.94 -4.03
CA ALA A 53 -15.56 11.09 -4.50
C ALA A 53 -15.59 9.72 -3.81
N THR A 54 -14.42 9.13 -3.52
CA THR A 54 -14.33 7.89 -2.73
C THR A 54 -14.94 8.06 -1.34
N ARG A 55 -14.61 9.17 -0.65
CA ARG A 55 -15.18 9.52 0.65
C ARG A 55 -16.70 9.70 0.58
N ASP A 56 -17.20 10.43 -0.41
CA ASP A 56 -18.63 10.72 -0.52
C ASP A 56 -19.46 9.45 -0.77
N MET A 57 -18.92 8.51 -1.56
CA MET A 57 -19.51 7.17 -1.72
C MET A 57 -19.49 6.36 -0.41
N LEU A 58 -18.39 6.40 0.34
CA LEU A 58 -18.31 5.77 1.66
C LEU A 58 -19.34 6.36 2.64
N PHE A 59 -19.50 7.68 2.68
CA PHE A 59 -20.49 8.33 3.54
C PHE A 59 -21.91 7.92 3.15
N SER A 60 -22.24 7.99 1.85
CA SER A 60 -23.54 7.56 1.33
C SER A 60 -23.85 6.08 1.64
N TYR A 61 -22.82 5.23 1.66
CA TYR A 61 -22.95 3.83 2.06
C TYR A 61 -23.30 3.71 3.55
N TRP A 62 -22.53 4.35 4.42
CA TRP A 62 -22.72 4.26 5.87
C TRP A 62 -23.99 4.95 6.39
N GLU A 63 -24.58 5.88 5.62
CA GLU A 63 -25.92 6.41 5.92
C GLU A 63 -27.02 5.35 5.82
N LYS A 64 -26.84 4.34 4.96
CA LYS A 64 -27.87 3.32 4.64
C LYS A 64 -27.54 1.94 5.19
N HIS A 65 -26.31 1.72 5.63
CA HIS A 65 -25.81 0.43 6.07
C HIS A 65 -25.12 0.55 7.43
N ASN A 66 -25.39 -0.41 8.33
CA ASN A 66 -24.77 -0.51 9.65
C ASN A 66 -23.72 -1.63 9.74
N THR A 67 -23.42 -2.29 8.62
CA THR A 67 -22.46 -3.39 8.51
C THR A 67 -21.63 -3.24 7.24
N LEU A 68 -20.39 -3.71 7.28
CA LEU A 68 -19.52 -3.76 6.11
C LEU A 68 -19.86 -5.00 5.27
N MET A 69 -20.68 -4.82 4.24
CA MET A 69 -21.11 -5.92 3.36
C MET A 69 -19.96 -6.51 2.53
N ASN A 70 -18.96 -5.70 2.19
CA ASN A 70 -17.80 -6.15 1.42
C ASN A 70 -16.51 -5.62 2.04
N TYR A 71 -15.58 -6.52 2.35
CA TYR A 71 -14.28 -6.17 2.91
C TYR A 71 -13.50 -5.16 2.06
N TYR A 72 -13.65 -5.20 0.73
CA TYR A 72 -12.95 -4.33 -0.21
C TYR A 72 -13.73 -3.06 -0.58
N LEU A 73 -14.71 -2.64 0.22
CA LEU A 73 -15.59 -1.50 -0.08
C LEU A 73 -14.80 -0.24 -0.49
N PHE A 74 -13.75 0.12 0.25
CA PHE A 74 -12.87 1.24 -0.08
C PHE A 74 -12.30 1.10 -1.51
N HIS A 75 -11.76 -0.07 -1.85
CA HIS A 75 -11.11 -0.29 -3.14
C HIS A 75 -12.12 -0.24 -4.29
N ILE A 76 -13.33 -0.76 -4.09
CA ILE A 76 -14.40 -0.72 -5.08
C ILE A 76 -14.76 0.73 -5.39
N PHE A 77 -15.02 1.55 -4.35
CA PHE A 77 -15.35 2.96 -4.53
C PHE A 77 -14.17 3.77 -5.10
N PHE A 78 -12.95 3.48 -4.66
CA PHE A 78 -11.75 4.10 -5.21
C PHE A 78 -11.61 3.82 -6.71
N THR A 79 -11.81 2.57 -7.14
CA THR A 79 -11.79 2.21 -8.57
C THR A 79 -12.91 2.88 -9.37
N ILE A 80 -14.11 3.05 -8.79
CA ILE A 80 -15.18 3.80 -9.46
C ILE A 80 -14.77 5.27 -9.63
N ALA A 81 -14.18 5.88 -8.59
CA ALA A 81 -13.70 7.25 -8.64
C ALA A 81 -12.58 7.43 -9.67
N THR A 82 -11.62 6.49 -9.78
CA THR A 82 -10.53 6.58 -10.76
C THR A 82 -11.05 6.49 -12.20
N LYS A 83 -12.15 5.77 -12.44
CA LYS A 83 -12.80 5.72 -13.76
C LYS A 83 -13.49 7.04 -14.10
N LYS A 84 -14.11 7.70 -13.10
CA LYS A 84 -14.75 9.01 -13.28
C LYS A 84 -13.73 10.13 -13.53
N TYR A 85 -12.61 10.11 -12.82
CA TYR A 85 -11.52 11.09 -12.94
C TYR A 85 -10.30 10.47 -13.62
N SER A 86 -10.51 9.90 -14.81
CA SER A 86 -9.49 9.13 -15.54
C SER A 86 -8.23 9.93 -15.88
N GLU A 87 -8.36 11.21 -16.23
CA GLU A 87 -7.22 12.08 -16.52
C GLU A 87 -6.31 12.26 -15.29
N GLN A 88 -6.90 12.50 -14.12
CA GLN A 88 -6.15 12.59 -12.86
C GLN A 88 -5.52 11.24 -12.51
N TRP A 89 -6.24 10.14 -12.74
CA TRP A 89 -5.73 8.80 -12.49
C TRP A 89 -4.53 8.46 -13.38
N GLU A 90 -4.54 8.86 -14.65
CA GLU A 90 -3.41 8.67 -15.56
C GLU A 90 -2.18 9.48 -15.17
N ALA A 91 -2.36 10.63 -14.51
CA ALA A 91 -1.28 11.44 -13.97
C ALA A 91 -0.66 10.88 -12.67
N VAL A 92 -1.30 9.92 -12.00
CA VAL A 92 -0.76 9.29 -10.79
C VAL A 92 0.51 8.49 -11.12
N PRO A 93 1.62 8.65 -10.37
CA PRO A 93 2.83 7.87 -10.58
C PRO A 93 2.57 6.36 -10.60
N LYS A 94 3.11 5.68 -11.62
CA LYS A 94 2.82 4.27 -11.93
C LYS A 94 3.80 3.33 -11.24
N LEU A 95 3.69 3.17 -9.92
CA LEU A 95 4.50 2.23 -9.13
C LEU A 95 3.72 1.00 -8.68
N SER A 96 4.36 -0.16 -8.73
CA SER A 96 3.75 -1.44 -8.35
C SER A 96 3.74 -1.64 -6.84
N ASN A 97 2.63 -2.13 -6.30
CA ASN A 97 2.56 -2.57 -4.91
C ASN A 97 3.37 -3.85 -4.61
N ALA A 98 3.83 -4.59 -5.63
CA ALA A 98 4.59 -5.83 -5.43
C ALA A 98 5.93 -5.60 -4.73
N ASN A 99 6.68 -4.57 -5.13
CA ASN A 99 8.02 -4.28 -4.63
C ASN A 99 8.03 -4.03 -3.10
N PRO A 100 7.16 -3.16 -2.54
CA PRO A 100 7.02 -2.95 -1.09
C PRO A 100 6.68 -4.21 -0.30
N HIS A 101 6.11 -5.25 -0.92
CA HIS A 101 5.76 -6.50 -0.24
C HIS A 101 6.92 -7.50 -0.17
N PHE A 102 8.05 -7.27 -0.84
CA PHE A 102 9.14 -8.25 -0.90
C PHE A 102 9.60 -8.68 0.51
N LEU A 103 9.92 -7.69 1.36
CA LEU A 103 10.42 -7.97 2.72
C LEU A 103 9.41 -8.73 3.58
N GLN A 104 8.11 -8.59 3.31
CA GLN A 104 7.04 -9.32 3.99
C GLN A 104 7.23 -10.84 3.89
N PHE A 105 7.66 -11.32 2.72
CA PHE A 105 7.83 -12.75 2.43
C PHE A 105 9.13 -13.32 3.02
N GLU A 106 10.07 -12.46 3.39
CA GLU A 106 11.35 -12.84 3.99
C GLU A 106 11.31 -12.85 5.53
N LEU A 107 10.27 -12.26 6.16
CA LEU A 107 10.20 -12.02 7.62
C LEU A 107 10.53 -13.24 8.50
N LYS A 108 10.14 -14.44 8.09
CA LYS A 108 10.36 -15.68 8.88
C LYS A 108 11.72 -16.34 8.62
N LYS A 109 12.39 -15.98 7.53
CA LYS A 109 13.65 -16.59 7.10
C LYS A 109 14.82 -15.97 7.86
N GLN A 110 15.95 -16.66 7.86
CA GLN A 110 17.20 -16.14 8.44
C GLN A 110 17.59 -14.82 7.77
N PHE A 111 18.05 -13.88 8.58
CA PHE A 111 18.47 -12.57 8.12
C PHE A 111 19.68 -12.67 7.21
N ASN A 112 19.60 -11.97 6.08
CA ASN A 112 20.69 -11.81 5.13
C ASN A 112 20.85 -10.32 4.85
N GLN A 113 22.01 -9.77 5.23
CA GLN A 113 22.31 -8.35 5.10
C GLN A 113 22.33 -7.90 3.63
N GLU A 114 22.92 -8.69 2.75
CA GLU A 114 23.01 -8.37 1.32
C GLU A 114 21.61 -8.28 0.69
N LEU A 115 20.74 -9.25 0.98
CA LEU A 115 19.35 -9.22 0.54
C LEU A 115 18.60 -8.01 1.12
N PHE A 116 18.82 -7.70 2.39
CA PHE A 116 18.20 -6.53 3.01
C PHE A 116 18.59 -5.24 2.28
N ASP A 117 19.87 -5.06 1.98
CA ASP A 117 20.37 -3.88 1.27
C ASP A 117 19.87 -3.81 -0.18
N GLN A 118 19.71 -4.95 -0.86
CA GLN A 118 19.07 -5.00 -2.18
C GLN A 118 17.60 -4.54 -2.12
N VAL A 119 16.84 -5.05 -1.15
CA VAL A 119 15.41 -4.74 -0.99
C VAL A 119 15.19 -3.26 -0.66
N ARG A 120 16.05 -2.69 0.19
CA ARG A 120 16.03 -1.24 0.52
C ARG A 120 16.27 -0.35 -0.70
N LYS A 121 17.11 -0.80 -1.64
CA LYS A 121 17.34 -0.08 -2.91
C LYS A 121 16.15 -0.16 -3.86
N ILE A 122 15.37 -1.25 -3.81
CA ILE A 122 14.18 -1.43 -4.65
C ILE A 122 13.01 -0.58 -4.15
N SER A 123 12.85 -0.43 -2.83
CA SER A 123 11.82 0.43 -2.26
C SER A 123 12.24 1.01 -0.91
N PRO A 124 11.99 2.31 -0.64
CA PRO A 124 12.21 2.91 0.69
C PRO A 124 11.10 2.56 1.68
N ILE A 125 9.93 2.10 1.19
CA ILE A 125 8.74 1.78 1.98
C ILE A 125 8.42 0.29 1.81
N HIS A 126 8.30 -0.42 2.93
CA HIS A 126 8.04 -1.86 2.95
C HIS A 126 6.74 -2.15 3.68
N LYS A 127 5.78 -2.78 3.01
CA LYS A 127 4.54 -3.24 3.61
C LYS A 127 4.74 -4.61 4.24
N LEU A 128 4.79 -4.64 5.58
CA LEU A 128 5.01 -5.86 6.36
C LEU A 128 3.68 -6.48 6.83
N THR A 129 3.79 -7.55 7.61
CA THR A 129 2.67 -8.22 8.29
C THR A 129 3.07 -8.55 9.72
N TYR A 130 2.11 -8.62 10.62
CA TYR A 130 2.30 -9.13 11.99
C TYR A 130 1.82 -10.59 12.14
N LYS A 131 1.12 -11.13 11.13
CA LYS A 131 0.43 -12.42 11.22
C LYS A 131 1.41 -13.57 11.10
N GLY A 132 1.33 -14.54 12.03
CA GLY A 132 2.08 -15.79 11.96
C GLY A 132 3.57 -15.65 12.29
N LEU A 133 3.96 -14.63 13.07
CA LEU A 133 5.37 -14.34 13.42
C LEU A 133 5.75 -14.76 14.85
N GLU A 134 4.85 -15.46 15.54
CA GLU A 134 4.99 -15.85 16.94
C GLU A 134 6.20 -16.77 17.14
N GLN A 135 6.42 -17.71 16.22
CA GLN A 135 7.48 -18.73 16.26
C GLN A 135 8.54 -18.48 15.18
N THR A 136 9.18 -17.31 15.23
CA THR A 136 10.26 -16.94 14.32
C THR A 136 11.63 -17.14 14.97
N ASP A 137 12.59 -17.62 14.17
CA ASP A 137 13.98 -17.79 14.62
C ASP A 137 14.58 -16.47 15.14
N LYS A 138 15.48 -16.54 16.13
CA LYS A 138 16.08 -15.36 16.77
C LYS A 138 16.91 -14.50 15.81
N ASN A 139 17.42 -15.11 14.74
CA ASN A 139 18.17 -14.46 13.66
C ASN A 139 17.31 -14.25 12.41
N SER A 140 15.98 -14.39 12.50
CA SER A 140 15.09 -14.08 11.39
C SER A 140 15.05 -12.59 11.06
N PHE A 141 14.66 -12.25 9.83
CA PHE A 141 14.41 -10.86 9.43
C PHE A 141 13.49 -10.14 10.43
N TYR A 142 12.37 -10.73 10.82
CA TYR A 142 11.45 -10.13 11.77
C TYR A 142 12.10 -9.78 13.11
N ARG A 143 12.86 -10.71 13.70
CA ARG A 143 13.51 -10.48 14.99
C ARG A 143 14.65 -9.46 14.91
N ARG A 144 15.35 -9.38 13.78
CA ARG A 144 16.36 -8.34 13.53
C ARG A 144 15.73 -6.96 13.42
N LEU A 145 14.69 -6.82 12.61
CA LEU A 145 13.99 -5.54 12.42
C LEU A 145 13.38 -4.99 13.71
N LEU A 146 12.85 -5.85 14.59
CA LEU A 146 12.33 -5.42 15.90
C LEU A 146 13.42 -4.95 16.87
N LYS A 147 14.62 -5.53 16.81
CA LYS A 147 15.73 -5.21 17.71
C LYS A 147 16.44 -3.93 17.30
N GLU A 148 16.57 -3.70 15.99
CA GLU A 148 17.37 -2.60 15.47
C GLU A 148 16.69 -1.24 15.61
N ARG A 149 15.37 -1.18 15.95
CA ARG A 149 14.57 0.05 16.11
C ARG A 149 15.18 1.23 15.33
N ILE A 150 15.20 1.07 14.00
CA ILE A 150 15.62 2.12 13.08
C ILE A 150 14.76 3.36 13.36
#